data_AF-A0A0F0KRJ9-F1
#
_entry.id   AF-A0A0F0KRJ9-F1
#
_cell.length_a   1.000
_cell.length_b   1.000
_cell.length_c   1.000
_cell.angle_alpha   90.00
_cell.angle_beta   90.00
_cell.angle_gamma   90.00
#
_symmetry.space_group_name_H-M   'P 1'
#
loop_
_entity.id
_entity.type
_entity.pdbx_description
1 polymer ?
#
loop_
_entity_poly.entity_id
_entity_poly.type
_entity_poly.pdbx_seq_one_letter_code
_entity_poly.pdbx_strand_id
1 'polypeptide(L)'
;MNTDIHRLLDEAFAGIEMTPAAQDLKEEIRANVAAQVDDLVAAGVSPAEAAQRAIAELGDVRSLLDDEPAAPLGWEALSARNRVRPKPGFVVRTVLLSVLAAGALIGILLALLLLHPAGPALVAGLGAVAAVSLGVVTADALLQETTTNHPLPARRAVGFGLATGGTLLALALGGAFALALDQLWLVILAAVLLVASIALFSYLGATQTNRHKAWIHGAMTPMPPNRFETDPEAAARFGIYTAVIWFVTLAAIVVLVFTAGWWWAPVAFVAGLAAMMLLLARMLYAPRSGDRR
;
A
#
# COMPACT_ATOMS: atom_id res chain seq x y z
N MET A 1 46.30 -10.03 -8.67
CA MET A 1 45.36 -9.72 -9.77
C MET A 1 45.77 -10.53 -10.97
N ASN A 2 44.90 -11.44 -11.41
CA ASN A 2 45.20 -12.48 -12.39
C ASN A 2 45.10 -11.88 -13.81
N THR A 3 46.23 -11.52 -14.42
CA THR A 3 46.33 -10.92 -15.77
C THR A 3 45.69 -11.76 -16.86
N ASP A 4 45.55 -13.06 -16.63
CA ASP A 4 44.94 -13.99 -17.58
C ASP A 4 43.42 -13.80 -17.72
N ILE A 5 42.72 -13.39 -16.65
CA ILE A 5 41.27 -13.14 -16.69
C ILE A 5 40.95 -11.95 -17.59
N HIS A 6 41.70 -10.85 -17.45
CA HIS A 6 41.50 -9.65 -18.25
C HIS A 6 41.68 -9.93 -19.74
N ARG A 7 42.77 -10.63 -20.10
CA ARG A 7 43.06 -10.97 -21.50
C ARG A 7 42.00 -11.87 -22.10
N LEU A 8 41.58 -12.91 -21.39
CA LEU A 8 40.59 -13.87 -21.90
C LEU A 8 39.17 -13.26 -21.98
N LEU A 9 38.83 -12.35 -21.06
CA LEU A 9 37.56 -11.62 -21.09
C LEU A 9 37.54 -10.59 -22.24
N ASP A 10 38.66 -9.91 -22.50
CA ASP A 10 38.78 -9.01 -23.66
C ASP A 10 38.64 -9.77 -24.98
N GLU A 11 39.18 -10.99 -25.04
CA GLU A 11 39.06 -11.89 -26.18
C GLU A 11 37.62 -12.38 -26.37
N ALA A 12 36.91 -12.71 -25.29
CA ALA A 12 35.50 -13.11 -25.33
C ALA A 12 34.56 -11.98 -25.82
N PHE A 13 34.92 -10.73 -25.55
CA PHE A 13 34.19 -9.54 -26.02
C PHE A 13 34.71 -8.99 -27.36
N ALA A 14 35.64 -9.69 -28.02
CA ALA A 14 36.20 -9.23 -29.27
C ALA A 14 35.14 -9.15 -30.39
N GLY A 15 35.04 -7.98 -31.02
CA GLY A 15 34.08 -7.72 -32.09
C GLY A 15 32.66 -7.41 -31.62
N ILE A 16 32.45 -7.19 -30.32
CA ILE A 16 31.19 -6.65 -29.76
C ILE A 16 31.31 -5.13 -29.68
N GLU A 17 30.28 -4.39 -30.12
CA GLU A 17 30.23 -2.94 -29.94
C GLU A 17 30.15 -2.59 -28.45
N MET A 18 31.10 -1.78 -27.96
CA MET A 18 31.18 -1.43 -26.54
C MET A 18 30.22 -0.30 -26.17
N THR A 19 28.94 -0.66 -26.05
CA THR A 19 27.91 0.22 -25.48
C THR A 19 28.01 0.27 -23.94
N PRO A 20 27.38 1.24 -23.24
CA PRO A 20 27.37 1.27 -21.78
C PRO A 20 26.86 -0.04 -21.15
N ALA A 21 25.85 -0.67 -21.76
CA ALA A 21 25.33 -1.97 -21.32
C ALA A 21 26.34 -3.11 -21.51
N ALA A 22 27.03 -3.15 -22.66
CA ALA A 22 28.10 -4.14 -22.89
C ALA A 22 29.27 -3.96 -21.91
N GLN A 23 29.55 -2.71 -21.50
CA GLN A 23 30.57 -2.41 -20.50
C GLN A 23 30.16 -2.86 -19.10
N ASP A 24 28.92 -2.60 -18.69
CA ASP A 24 28.39 -3.05 -17.38
C ASP A 24 28.35 -4.57 -17.29
N LEU A 25 27.88 -5.25 -18.35
CA LEU A 25 27.88 -6.72 -18.42
C LEU A 25 29.30 -7.30 -18.31
N LYS A 26 30.28 -6.64 -18.94
CA LYS A 26 31.68 -7.05 -18.85
C LYS A 26 32.24 -6.93 -17.43
N GLU A 27 31.85 -5.91 -16.68
CA GLU A 27 32.25 -5.76 -15.27
C GLU A 27 31.54 -6.77 -14.35
N GLU A 28 30.25 -7.05 -14.59
CA GLU A 28 29.50 -8.08 -13.84
C GLU A 28 30.07 -9.48 -14.05
N ILE A 29 30.31 -9.85 -15.31
CA ILE A 29 30.92 -11.14 -15.66
C ILE A 29 32.33 -11.24 -15.08
N ARG A 30 33.11 -10.15 -15.08
CA ARG A 30 34.45 -10.16 -14.48
C ARG A 30 34.39 -10.51 -12.99
N ALA A 31 33.46 -9.91 -12.24
CA ALA A 31 33.31 -10.18 -10.82
C ALA A 31 32.91 -11.64 -10.56
N ASN A 32 31.98 -12.17 -11.37
CA ASN A 32 31.51 -13.55 -11.24
C ASN A 32 32.59 -14.58 -11.61
N VAL A 33 33.29 -14.39 -12.72
CA VAL A 33 34.42 -15.24 -13.14
C VAL A 33 35.54 -15.21 -12.11
N ALA A 34 35.87 -14.05 -11.54
CA ALA A 34 36.89 -13.97 -10.50
C ALA A 34 36.52 -14.83 -9.27
N ALA A 35 35.27 -14.77 -8.82
CA ALA A 35 34.78 -15.59 -7.72
C ALA A 35 34.84 -17.10 -8.06
N GLN A 36 34.43 -17.47 -9.28
CA GLN A 36 34.45 -18.87 -9.71
C GLN A 36 35.88 -19.43 -9.88
N VAL A 37 36.83 -18.59 -10.32
CA VAL A 37 38.25 -18.97 -10.38
C VAL A 37 38.80 -19.21 -8.98
N ASP A 38 38.47 -18.37 -8.01
CA ASP A 38 38.89 -18.54 -6.62
C ASP A 38 38.36 -19.86 -6.02
N ASP A 39 37.11 -20.23 -6.33
CA ASP A 39 36.51 -21.51 -5.93
C ASP A 39 37.23 -22.73 -6.55
N LEU A 40 37.57 -22.66 -7.84
CA LEU A 40 38.28 -23.73 -8.55
C LEU A 40 39.73 -23.88 -8.04
N VAL A 41 40.39 -22.77 -7.73
CA VAL A 41 41.73 -22.78 -7.13
C VAL A 41 41.68 -23.36 -5.72
N ALA A 42 40.66 -23.02 -4.93
CA ALA A 42 40.43 -23.62 -3.61
C ALA A 42 40.17 -25.13 -3.69
N ALA A 43 39.57 -25.60 -4.79
CA ALA A 43 39.38 -27.02 -5.10
C ALA A 43 40.65 -27.72 -5.65
N GLY A 44 41.78 -27.01 -5.76
CA GLY A 44 43.08 -27.56 -6.15
C GLY A 44 43.39 -27.52 -7.65
N VAL A 45 42.59 -26.80 -8.45
CA VAL A 45 42.87 -26.57 -9.88
C VAL A 45 43.93 -25.48 -10.03
N SER A 46 44.81 -25.58 -11.02
CA SER A 46 45.81 -24.53 -11.25
C SER A 46 45.12 -23.21 -11.67
N PRO A 47 45.65 -22.03 -11.28
CA PRO A 47 45.01 -20.75 -11.58
C PRO A 47 44.75 -20.50 -13.07
N ALA A 48 45.64 -21.00 -13.94
CA ALA A 48 45.49 -20.87 -15.39
C ALA A 48 44.38 -21.76 -15.96
N GLU A 49 44.28 -23.01 -15.48
CA GLU A 49 43.22 -23.94 -15.88
C GLU A 49 41.86 -23.51 -15.29
N ALA A 50 41.84 -22.96 -14.08
CA ALA A 50 40.64 -22.41 -13.45
C ALA A 50 40.07 -21.25 -14.27
N ALA A 51 40.92 -20.32 -14.72
CA ALA A 51 40.51 -19.19 -15.57
C ALA A 51 39.96 -19.65 -16.93
N GLN A 52 40.62 -20.61 -17.58
CA GLN A 52 40.12 -21.16 -18.85
C GLN A 52 38.79 -21.88 -18.67
N ARG A 53 38.62 -22.63 -17.59
CA ARG A 53 37.40 -23.39 -17.32
C ARG A 53 36.22 -22.48 -16.99
N ALA A 54 36.43 -21.46 -16.15
CA ALA A 54 35.40 -20.48 -15.83
C ALA A 54 34.94 -19.70 -17.09
N ILE A 55 35.85 -19.38 -18.02
CA ILE A 55 35.51 -18.71 -19.27
C ILE A 55 34.86 -19.66 -20.29
N ALA A 56 35.21 -20.93 -20.30
CA ALA A 56 34.53 -21.92 -21.15
C ALA A 56 33.07 -22.15 -20.71
N GLU A 57 32.76 -22.04 -19.41
CA GLU A 57 31.40 -22.19 -18.88
C GLU A 57 30.48 -21.00 -19.20
N LEU A 58 31.04 -19.82 -19.48
CA LEU A 58 30.29 -18.63 -19.91
C LEU A 58 29.55 -18.81 -21.24
N GLY A 59 30.03 -19.69 -22.13
CA GLY A 59 29.42 -19.92 -23.44
C GLY A 59 29.54 -18.71 -24.38
N ASP A 60 28.57 -18.55 -25.30
CA ASP A 60 28.57 -17.45 -26.27
C ASP A 60 28.04 -16.15 -25.65
N VAL A 61 28.95 -15.22 -25.34
CA VAL A 61 28.62 -13.90 -24.75
C VAL A 61 27.65 -13.09 -25.61
N ARG A 62 27.63 -13.31 -26.93
CA ARG A 62 26.68 -12.60 -27.83
C ARG A 62 25.24 -13.00 -27.53
N SER A 63 25.00 -14.26 -27.20
CA SER A 63 23.68 -14.72 -26.78
C SER A 63 23.20 -14.06 -25.48
N LEU A 64 24.13 -13.70 -24.58
CA LEU A 64 23.81 -13.00 -23.32
C LEU A 64 23.44 -11.52 -23.54
N LEU A 65 23.98 -10.90 -24.59
CA LEU A 65 23.61 -9.54 -25.01
C LEU A 65 22.29 -9.53 -25.79
N ASP A 66 22.02 -10.57 -26.58
CA ASP A 66 20.75 -10.74 -27.30
C ASP A 66 19.59 -11.09 -26.33
N ASP A 67 19.90 -11.67 -25.16
CA ASP A 67 18.96 -11.96 -24.07
C ASP A 67 18.74 -10.77 -23.12
N GLU A 68 19.29 -9.57 -23.40
CA GLU A 68 18.90 -8.38 -22.65
C GLU A 68 17.37 -8.22 -22.73
N PRO A 69 16.66 -8.25 -21.59
CA PRO A 69 15.22 -8.08 -21.60
C PRO A 69 14.92 -6.68 -22.14
N ALA A 70 14.35 -6.66 -23.35
CA ALA A 70 13.96 -5.50 -24.12
C ALA A 70 13.32 -4.41 -23.26
N ALA A 71 14.13 -3.44 -22.81
CA ALA A 71 13.75 -2.40 -21.85
C ALA A 71 13.15 -2.95 -20.53
N PRO A 72 13.30 -2.22 -19.41
CA PRO A 72 12.46 -2.52 -18.24
C PRO A 72 11.00 -2.46 -18.68
N LEU A 73 10.31 -3.60 -18.62
CA LEU A 73 8.90 -3.72 -18.95
C LEU A 73 8.16 -2.62 -18.17
N GLY A 74 7.50 -1.72 -18.90
CA GLY A 74 6.71 -0.65 -18.28
C GLY A 74 5.69 -1.23 -17.29
N TRP A 75 5.25 -0.40 -16.33
CA TRP A 75 4.28 -0.79 -15.30
C TRP A 75 3.09 -1.58 -15.85
N GLU A 76 2.58 -1.19 -17.02
CA GLU A 76 1.46 -1.86 -17.69
C GLU A 76 1.78 -3.29 -18.09
N ALA A 77 2.95 -3.54 -18.66
CA ALA A 77 3.39 -4.88 -19.07
C ALA A 77 3.67 -5.77 -17.85
N LEU A 78 4.30 -5.23 -16.80
CA LEU A 78 4.52 -5.97 -15.54
C LEU A 78 3.20 -6.29 -14.82
N SER A 79 2.26 -5.34 -14.79
CA SER A 79 0.93 -5.52 -14.20
C SER A 79 0.11 -6.55 -14.98
N ALA A 80 0.16 -6.51 -16.32
CA ALA A 80 -0.50 -7.49 -17.17
C ALA A 80 0.07 -8.90 -16.95
N ARG A 81 1.40 -9.04 -16.89
CA ARG A 81 2.09 -10.31 -16.63
C ARG A 81 1.76 -10.90 -15.26
N ASN A 82 1.67 -10.07 -14.23
CA ASN A 82 1.44 -10.49 -12.84
C ASN A 82 -0.04 -10.40 -12.42
N ARG A 83 -0.96 -10.20 -13.37
CA ARG A 83 -2.37 -9.93 -13.07
C ARG A 83 -3.03 -11.12 -12.36
N VAL A 84 -3.47 -10.88 -11.13
CA VAL A 84 -4.26 -11.87 -10.39
C VAL A 84 -5.74 -11.56 -10.57
N ARG A 85 -6.52 -12.55 -11.04
CA ARG A 85 -7.98 -12.44 -11.11
C ARG A 85 -8.60 -12.79 -9.76
N PRO A 86 -9.55 -11.99 -9.24
CA PRO A 86 -10.28 -12.35 -8.03
C PRO A 86 -11.01 -13.67 -8.19
N LYS A 87 -11.11 -14.44 -7.10
CA LYS A 87 -11.85 -15.71 -7.11
C LYS A 87 -13.34 -15.43 -7.34
N PRO A 88 -14.06 -16.18 -8.21
CA PRO A 88 -15.48 -15.94 -8.45
C PRO A 88 -16.33 -15.97 -7.17
N GLY A 89 -16.05 -16.91 -6.25
CA GLY A 89 -16.75 -17.01 -4.97
C GLY A 89 -16.58 -15.77 -4.08
N PHE A 90 -15.41 -15.12 -4.10
CA PHE A 90 -15.17 -13.86 -3.40
C PHE A 90 -16.06 -12.75 -3.97
N VAL A 91 -16.16 -12.65 -5.30
CA VAL A 91 -16.96 -11.61 -5.98
C VAL A 91 -18.44 -11.80 -5.64
N VAL A 92 -18.96 -13.01 -5.80
CA VAL A 92 -20.38 -13.32 -5.52
C VAL A 92 -20.72 -13.01 -4.06
N ARG A 93 -19.91 -13.49 -3.11
CA ARG A 93 -20.14 -13.24 -1.67
C ARG A 93 -20.07 -11.76 -1.33
N THR A 94 -19.09 -11.04 -1.86
CA THR A 94 -18.95 -9.58 -1.66
C THR A 94 -20.18 -8.83 -2.17
N VAL A 95 -20.66 -9.17 -3.36
CA VAL A 95 -21.85 -8.54 -3.96
C VAL A 95 -23.09 -8.83 -3.11
N LEU A 96 -23.35 -10.09 -2.77
CA LEU A 96 -24.52 -10.47 -1.97
C LEU A 96 -24.52 -9.79 -0.59
N LEU A 97 -23.38 -9.80 0.10
CA LEU A 97 -23.25 -9.14 1.42
C LEU A 97 -23.36 -7.62 1.32
N SER A 98 -22.84 -7.00 0.24
CA SER A 98 -22.98 -5.56 0.03
C SER A 98 -24.42 -5.16 -0.27
N VAL A 99 -25.15 -5.96 -1.05
CA VAL A 99 -26.60 -5.76 -1.28
C VAL A 99 -27.39 -5.92 0.02
N LEU A 100 -27.07 -6.93 0.82
CA LEU A 100 -27.68 -7.14 2.13
C LEU A 100 -27.41 -5.96 3.08
N ALA A 101 -26.17 -5.47 3.15
CA ALA A 101 -25.80 -4.31 3.94
C ALA A 101 -26.52 -3.04 3.48
N ALA A 102 -26.56 -2.80 2.17
CA ALA A 102 -27.26 -1.66 1.59
C ALA A 102 -28.76 -1.72 1.89
N GLY A 103 -29.39 -2.89 1.73
CA GLY A 103 -30.80 -3.09 2.08
C GLY A 103 -31.08 -2.82 3.56
N ALA A 104 -30.20 -3.26 4.46
CA ALA A 104 -30.33 -2.99 5.89
C ALA A 104 -30.19 -1.48 6.22
N LEU A 105 -29.23 -0.78 5.61
CA LEU A 105 -29.07 0.67 5.78
C LEU A 105 -30.26 1.46 5.23
N ILE A 106 -30.77 1.08 4.05
CA ILE A 106 -32.00 1.66 3.49
C ILE A 106 -33.18 1.38 4.43
N GLY A 107 -33.26 0.17 5.00
CA GLY A 107 -34.28 -0.20 5.98
C GLY A 107 -34.25 0.69 7.23
N ILE A 108 -33.06 1.02 7.75
CA ILE A 108 -32.92 1.98 8.86
C ILE A 108 -33.45 3.35 8.45
N LEU A 109 -33.05 3.85 7.28
CA LEU A 109 -33.52 5.14 6.77
C LEU A 109 -35.04 5.18 6.64
N LEU A 110 -35.64 4.15 6.03
CA LEU A 110 -37.09 4.04 5.89
C LEU A 110 -37.79 3.92 7.25
N ALA A 111 -37.23 3.17 8.19
CA ALA A 111 -37.77 3.07 9.54
C ALA A 111 -37.81 4.43 10.23
N LEU A 112 -36.71 5.20 10.16
CA LEU A 112 -36.63 6.53 10.75
C LEU A 112 -37.57 7.54 10.08
N LEU A 113 -37.78 7.45 8.76
CA LEU A 113 -38.63 8.38 8.02
C LEU A 113 -40.12 8.06 8.10
N LEU A 114 -40.48 6.77 8.11
CA LEU A 114 -41.86 6.32 7.90
C LEU A 114 -42.52 5.76 9.15
N LEU A 115 -41.76 5.30 10.15
CA LEU A 115 -42.31 4.75 11.39
C LEU A 115 -42.07 5.73 12.55
N HIS A 116 -43.16 6.20 13.17
CA HIS A 116 -43.10 7.12 14.31
C HIS A 116 -43.94 6.58 15.49
N PRO A 117 -43.32 6.17 16.61
CA PRO A 117 -41.87 6.12 16.84
C PRO A 117 -41.22 4.91 16.15
N ALA A 118 -40.02 5.12 15.58
CA ALA A 118 -39.19 4.03 15.10
C ALA A 118 -38.70 3.19 16.30
N GLY A 119 -38.82 1.87 16.21
CA GLY A 119 -38.39 0.98 17.29
C GLY A 119 -36.86 0.90 17.38
N PRO A 120 -36.23 1.12 18.56
CA PRO A 120 -34.78 1.04 18.73
C PRO A 120 -34.23 -0.35 18.38
N ALA A 121 -34.99 -1.42 18.69
CA ALA A 121 -34.63 -2.79 18.36
C ALA A 121 -34.55 -3.05 16.84
N LEU A 122 -35.41 -2.40 16.04
CA LEU A 122 -35.38 -2.52 14.59
C LEU A 122 -34.12 -1.86 14.01
N VAL A 123 -33.78 -0.65 14.48
CA VAL A 123 -32.57 0.06 14.06
C VAL A 123 -31.31 -0.70 14.47
N ALA A 124 -31.25 -1.20 15.71
CA ALA A 124 -30.13 -2.02 16.19
C ALA A 124 -30.00 -3.33 15.38
N GLY A 125 -31.12 -4.01 15.11
CA GLY A 125 -31.14 -5.26 14.36
C GLY A 125 -30.69 -5.11 12.91
N LEU A 126 -31.23 -4.12 12.20
CA LEU A 126 -30.79 -3.80 10.83
C LEU A 126 -29.32 -3.34 10.81
N GLY A 127 -28.91 -2.54 11.79
CA GLY A 127 -27.53 -2.12 11.92
C GLY A 127 -26.58 -3.28 12.16
N ALA A 128 -26.98 -4.29 12.95
CA ALA A 128 -26.20 -5.52 13.13
C ALA A 128 -26.05 -6.32 11.83
N VAL A 129 -27.10 -6.40 11.01
CA VAL A 129 -27.03 -7.04 9.68
C VAL A 129 -26.01 -6.33 8.79
N ALA A 130 -26.05 -4.99 8.73
CA ALA A 130 -25.09 -4.20 7.97
C ALA A 130 -23.66 -4.37 8.49
N ALA A 131 -23.49 -4.32 9.81
CA ALA A 131 -22.20 -4.46 10.49
C ALA A 131 -21.53 -5.82 10.22
N VAL A 132 -22.27 -6.92 10.37
CA VAL A 132 -21.77 -8.27 10.11
C VAL A 132 -21.40 -8.42 8.63
N SER A 133 -22.27 -7.97 7.73
CA SER A 133 -22.06 -8.08 6.28
C SER A 133 -20.78 -7.35 5.85
N LEU A 134 -20.59 -6.10 6.27
CA LEU A 134 -19.41 -5.30 5.93
C LEU A 134 -18.14 -5.75 6.65
N GLY A 135 -18.27 -6.31 7.86
CA GLY A 135 -17.17 -6.96 8.57
C GLY A 135 -16.65 -8.17 7.81
N VAL A 136 -17.54 -9.04 7.32
CA VAL A 136 -17.16 -10.21 6.50
C VAL A 136 -16.54 -9.76 5.17
N VAL A 137 -17.11 -8.76 4.49
CA VAL A 137 -16.53 -8.20 3.25
C VAL A 137 -15.11 -7.68 3.49
N THR A 138 -14.86 -7.02 4.62
CA THR A 138 -13.52 -6.53 4.97
C THR A 138 -12.54 -7.69 5.15
N ALA A 139 -12.91 -8.73 5.92
CA ALA A 139 -12.05 -9.89 6.12
C ALA A 139 -11.76 -10.61 4.80
N ASP A 140 -12.77 -10.78 3.95
CA ASP A 140 -12.65 -11.41 2.65
C ASP A 140 -11.73 -10.64 1.69
N ALA A 141 -11.88 -9.33 1.64
CA ALA A 141 -11.06 -8.48 0.80
C ALA A 141 -9.57 -8.57 1.20
N LEU A 142 -9.30 -8.78 2.49
CA LEU A 142 -7.95 -8.95 3.02
C LEU A 142 -7.38 -10.36 2.82
N LEU A 143 -8.23 -11.39 2.79
CA LEU A 143 -7.88 -12.77 2.44
C LEU A 143 -7.66 -12.96 0.94
N GLN A 144 -8.25 -12.10 0.12
CA GLN A 144 -8.14 -12.19 -1.33
C GLN A 144 -6.77 -11.69 -1.79
N GLU A 145 -6.04 -12.57 -2.49
CA GLU A 145 -4.81 -12.18 -3.16
C GLU A 145 -5.11 -11.17 -4.27
N THR A 146 -4.27 -10.13 -4.37
CA THR A 146 -4.37 -9.11 -5.41
C THR A 146 -3.12 -9.14 -6.30
N THR A 147 -3.17 -8.39 -7.41
CA THR A 147 -2.03 -8.24 -8.31
C THR A 147 -0.79 -7.70 -7.57
N THR A 148 -0.99 -6.84 -6.57
CA THR A 148 0.10 -6.10 -5.90
C THR A 148 0.45 -6.60 -4.50
N ASN A 149 -0.41 -7.41 -3.86
CA ASN A 149 -0.25 -7.83 -2.47
C ASN A 149 -0.48 -9.33 -2.29
N HIS A 150 0.27 -9.94 -1.37
CA HIS A 150 -0.03 -11.26 -0.82
C HIS A 150 -1.27 -11.22 0.08
N PRO A 151 -2.03 -12.34 0.18
CA PRO A 151 -3.19 -12.42 1.08
C PRO A 151 -2.75 -12.31 2.55
N LEU A 152 -3.56 -11.65 3.38
CA LEU A 152 -3.29 -11.60 4.82
C LEU A 152 -3.51 -12.96 5.48
N PRO A 153 -2.74 -13.31 6.54
CA PRO A 153 -3.05 -14.47 7.38
C PRO A 153 -4.47 -14.38 7.93
N ALA A 154 -5.21 -15.49 7.90
CA ALA A 154 -6.64 -15.53 8.20
C ALA A 154 -7.00 -14.91 9.55
N ARG A 155 -6.21 -15.16 10.60
CA ARG A 155 -6.44 -14.58 11.93
C ARG A 155 -6.45 -13.05 11.91
N ARG A 156 -5.53 -12.43 11.16
CA ARG A 156 -5.43 -10.97 11.06
C ARG A 156 -6.55 -10.41 10.20
N ALA A 157 -6.87 -11.05 9.09
CA ALA A 157 -7.97 -10.63 8.21
C ALA A 157 -9.32 -10.66 8.95
N VAL A 158 -9.59 -11.74 9.69
CA VAL A 158 -10.77 -11.84 10.57
C VAL A 158 -10.73 -10.76 11.65
N GLY A 159 -9.57 -10.48 12.25
CA GLY A 159 -9.41 -9.39 13.21
C GLY A 159 -9.83 -8.03 12.64
N PHE A 160 -9.39 -7.69 11.43
CA PHE A 160 -9.84 -6.46 10.76
C PHE A 160 -11.33 -6.47 10.44
N GLY A 161 -11.89 -7.63 10.03
CA GLY A 161 -13.33 -7.76 9.82
C GLY A 161 -14.15 -7.57 11.09
N LEU A 162 -13.70 -8.14 12.21
CA LEU A 162 -14.31 -7.94 13.52
C LEU A 162 -14.22 -6.49 13.99
N ALA A 163 -13.09 -5.82 13.76
CA ALA A 163 -12.92 -4.41 14.10
C ALA A 163 -13.86 -3.52 13.27
N THR A 164 -13.99 -3.77 11.95
CA THR A 164 -14.94 -3.04 11.10
C THR A 164 -16.38 -3.29 11.53
N GLY A 165 -16.77 -4.55 11.71
CA GLY A 165 -18.13 -4.91 12.12
C GLY A 165 -18.46 -4.36 13.51
N GLY A 166 -17.53 -4.43 14.46
CA GLY A 166 -17.68 -3.88 15.80
C GLY A 166 -17.91 -2.37 15.78
N THR A 167 -17.12 -1.62 15.01
CA THR A 167 -17.32 -0.17 14.85
C THR A 167 -18.71 0.16 14.27
N LEU A 168 -19.13 -0.54 13.22
CA LEU A 168 -20.44 -0.30 12.60
C LEU A 168 -21.60 -0.67 13.53
N LEU A 169 -21.48 -1.77 14.28
CA LEU A 169 -22.48 -2.16 15.26
C LEU A 169 -22.55 -1.16 16.42
N ALA A 170 -21.41 -0.64 16.88
CA ALA A 170 -21.38 0.42 17.88
C ALA A 170 -22.14 1.67 17.41
N LEU A 171 -21.94 2.08 16.15
CA LEU A 171 -22.70 3.20 15.56
C LEU A 171 -24.21 2.89 15.51
N ALA A 172 -24.60 1.69 15.10
CA ALA A 172 -26.00 1.27 15.07
C ALA A 172 -26.66 1.28 16.46
N LEU A 173 -25.96 0.78 17.48
CA LEU A 173 -26.42 0.81 18.87
C LEU A 173 -26.51 2.24 19.42
N GLY A 174 -25.57 3.12 19.06
CA GLY A 174 -25.64 4.54 19.37
C GLY A 174 -26.85 5.22 18.71
N GLY A 175 -27.13 4.89 17.45
CA GLY A 175 -28.34 5.34 16.75
C GLY A 175 -29.63 4.82 17.40
N ALA A 176 -29.66 3.55 17.81
CA ALA A 176 -30.80 2.97 18.54
C ALA A 176 -31.00 3.64 19.91
N PHE A 177 -29.92 3.97 20.63
CA PHE A 177 -29.99 4.72 21.88
C PHE A 177 -30.61 6.11 21.69
N ALA A 178 -30.31 6.79 20.57
CA ALA A 178 -30.91 8.09 20.27
C ALA A 178 -32.46 8.03 20.13
N LEU A 179 -33.02 6.83 19.89
CA LEU A 179 -34.47 6.58 19.86
C LEU A 179 -35.04 6.13 21.21
N ALA A 180 -34.19 5.74 22.17
CA ALA A 180 -34.58 5.19 23.46
C ALA A 180 -33.56 5.60 24.54
N LEU A 181 -33.61 6.88 24.92
CA LEU A 181 -32.66 7.49 25.88
C LEU A 181 -32.74 6.87 27.28
N ASP A 182 -33.84 6.20 27.60
CA ASP A 182 -34.03 5.42 28.83
C ASP A 182 -33.24 4.10 28.83
N GLN A 183 -32.84 3.60 27.65
CA GLN A 183 -32.10 2.34 27.50
C GLN A 183 -30.59 2.55 27.51
N LEU A 184 -30.05 2.98 28.66
CA LEU A 184 -28.62 3.26 28.85
C LEU A 184 -27.69 2.08 28.49
N TRP A 185 -28.18 0.84 28.55
CA TRP A 185 -27.41 -0.34 28.17
C TRP A 185 -26.95 -0.31 26.70
N LEU A 186 -27.72 0.33 25.80
CA LEU A 186 -27.37 0.46 24.38
C LEU A 186 -26.11 1.30 24.18
N VAL A 187 -26.04 2.47 24.82
CA VAL A 187 -24.89 3.38 24.69
C VAL A 187 -23.66 2.84 25.42
N ILE A 188 -23.84 2.17 26.56
CA ILE A 188 -22.73 1.50 27.27
C ILE A 188 -22.13 0.41 26.39
N LEU A 189 -22.96 -0.45 25.79
CA LEU A 189 -22.50 -1.51 24.89
C LEU A 189 -21.84 -0.92 23.63
N ALA A 190 -22.42 0.12 23.04
CA ALA A 190 -21.84 0.84 21.90
C ALA A 190 -20.44 1.38 22.23
N ALA A 191 -20.28 2.06 23.36
CA ALA A 191 -19.00 2.64 23.78
C ALA A 191 -17.93 1.58 24.00
N VAL A 192 -18.26 0.49 24.72
CA VAL A 192 -17.32 -0.62 24.96
C VAL A 192 -16.90 -1.26 23.64
N LEU A 193 -17.86 -1.53 22.75
CA LEU A 193 -17.59 -2.15 21.46
C LEU A 193 -16.73 -1.25 20.56
N LEU A 194 -16.99 0.06 20.57
CA LEU A 194 -16.20 1.05 19.81
C LEU A 194 -14.76 1.10 20.32
N VAL A 195 -14.56 1.18 21.64
CA VAL A 195 -13.22 1.19 22.25
C VAL A 195 -12.47 -0.10 21.92
N ALA A 196 -13.12 -1.26 22.05
CA ALA A 196 -12.52 -2.54 21.69
C ALA A 196 -12.14 -2.61 20.19
N SER A 197 -13.00 -2.10 19.31
CA SER A 197 -12.75 -2.07 17.86
C SER A 197 -11.58 -1.14 17.50
N ILE A 198 -11.50 0.03 18.13
CA ILE A 198 -10.37 0.96 17.95
C ILE A 198 -9.08 0.31 18.44
N ALA A 199 -9.06 -0.28 19.64
CA ALA A 199 -7.89 -0.95 20.17
C ALA A 199 -7.42 -2.09 19.25
N LEU A 200 -8.35 -2.86 18.70
CA LEU A 200 -8.05 -3.93 17.75
C LEU A 200 -7.49 -3.38 16.42
N PHE A 201 -8.06 -2.31 15.86
CA PHE A 201 -7.50 -1.63 14.69
C PHE A 201 -6.09 -1.12 14.95
N SER A 202 -5.86 -0.45 16.08
CA SER A 202 -4.54 0.07 16.45
C SER A 202 -3.52 -1.06 16.57
N TYR A 203 -3.85 -2.16 17.25
CA TYR A 203 -2.99 -3.32 17.38
C TYR A 203 -2.67 -3.97 16.02
N LEU A 204 -3.69 -4.19 15.19
CA LEU A 204 -3.52 -4.82 13.87
C LEU A 204 -2.78 -3.91 12.88
N GLY A 205 -3.00 -2.60 12.93
CA GLY A 205 -2.28 -1.62 12.12
C GLY A 205 -0.82 -1.51 12.52
N ALA A 206 -0.54 -1.37 13.83
CA ALA A 206 0.82 -1.24 14.34
C ALA A 206 1.69 -2.48 14.09
N THR A 207 1.09 -3.67 14.04
CA THR A 207 1.80 -4.93 13.81
C THR A 207 1.78 -5.38 12.35
N GLN A 208 1.33 -4.53 11.42
CA GLN A 208 1.25 -4.90 10.02
C GLN A 208 2.62 -4.84 9.36
N THR A 209 3.05 -5.95 8.76
CA THR A 209 4.26 -6.02 7.94
C THR A 209 3.93 -5.73 6.47
N ASN A 210 4.94 -5.31 5.71
CA ASN A 210 4.80 -5.15 4.28
C ASN A 210 4.43 -6.51 3.64
N ARG A 211 3.44 -6.49 2.74
CA ARG A 211 2.94 -7.68 2.02
C ARG A 211 2.96 -7.51 0.50
N HIS A 212 3.61 -6.45 0.02
CA HIS A 212 3.79 -6.23 -1.40
C HIS A 212 4.59 -7.38 -2.02
N LYS A 213 4.25 -7.71 -3.27
CA LYS A 213 4.95 -8.76 -4.01
C LYS A 213 6.32 -8.26 -4.47
N ALA A 214 7.28 -9.17 -4.60
CA ALA A 214 8.66 -8.84 -5.02
C ALA A 214 8.73 -7.96 -6.29
N TRP A 215 7.91 -8.27 -7.29
CA TRP A 215 7.89 -7.52 -8.55
C TRP A 215 7.45 -6.05 -8.39
N ILE A 216 6.65 -5.72 -7.36
CA ILE A 216 6.24 -4.35 -7.05
C ILE A 216 7.44 -3.53 -6.60
N HIS A 217 8.35 -4.13 -5.84
CA HIS A 217 9.55 -3.44 -5.38
C HIS A 217 10.46 -3.05 -6.55
N GLY A 218 10.70 -3.98 -7.49
CA GLY A 218 11.47 -3.69 -8.70
C GLY A 218 10.77 -2.73 -9.67
N ALA A 219 9.43 -2.76 -9.72
CA ALA A 219 8.64 -1.84 -10.55
C ALA A 219 8.54 -0.41 -9.97
N MET A 220 8.78 -0.23 -8.68
CA MET A 220 8.79 1.09 -8.01
C MET A 220 10.17 1.76 -8.03
N THR A 221 11.24 1.01 -8.26
CA THR A 221 12.62 1.51 -8.31
C THR A 221 12.88 2.60 -9.37
N PRO A 222 12.20 2.64 -10.54
CA PRO A 222 12.44 3.70 -11.53
C PRO A 222 11.63 4.98 -11.31
N MET A 223 10.87 5.14 -10.20
CA MET A 223 10.28 6.46 -9.93
C MET A 223 11.40 7.46 -9.64
N PRO A 224 11.48 8.59 -10.38
CA PRO A 224 12.47 9.61 -10.10
C PRO A 224 12.32 10.01 -8.62
N PRO A 225 13.43 10.08 -7.85
CA PRO A 225 13.36 10.37 -6.43
C PRO A 225 12.55 11.65 -6.22
N ASN A 226 11.57 11.56 -5.33
CA ASN A 226 10.64 12.66 -5.13
C ASN A 226 11.40 13.86 -4.53
N ARG A 227 10.89 15.09 -4.68
CA ARG A 227 11.60 16.28 -4.21
C ARG A 227 12.00 16.21 -2.73
N PHE A 228 11.17 15.60 -1.88
CA PHE A 228 11.43 15.41 -0.45
C PHE A 228 12.53 14.38 -0.16
N GLU A 229 12.80 13.44 -1.06
CA GLU A 229 13.93 12.51 -0.95
C GLU A 229 15.25 13.18 -1.35
N THR A 230 15.20 14.12 -2.30
CA THR A 230 16.38 14.86 -2.76
C THR A 230 16.70 16.10 -1.91
N ASP A 231 15.68 16.69 -1.25
CA ASP A 231 15.78 17.94 -0.49
C ASP A 231 15.15 17.76 0.91
N PRO A 232 15.96 17.35 1.91
CA PRO A 232 15.47 17.10 3.27
C PRO A 232 14.92 18.37 3.94
N GLU A 233 15.36 19.57 3.53
CA GLU A 233 14.81 20.82 4.06
C GLU A 233 13.39 21.07 3.55
N ALA A 234 13.11 20.77 2.27
CA ALA A 234 11.76 20.83 1.74
C ALA A 234 10.82 19.85 2.45
N ALA A 235 11.30 18.65 2.77
CA ALA A 235 10.55 17.66 3.54
C ALA A 235 10.21 18.16 4.95
N ALA A 236 11.18 18.75 5.65
CA ALA A 236 10.96 19.32 6.98
C ALA A 236 9.96 20.49 6.96
N ARG A 237 10.09 21.40 5.99
CA ARG A 237 9.14 22.53 5.80
C ARG A 237 7.72 22.03 5.51
N PHE A 238 7.58 21.02 4.66
CA PHE A 238 6.30 20.39 4.38
C PHE A 238 5.65 19.82 5.66
N GLY A 239 6.43 19.12 6.49
CA GLY A 239 5.96 18.59 7.77
C GLY A 239 5.49 19.68 8.73
N ILE A 240 6.26 20.76 8.88
CA ILE A 240 5.90 21.90 9.74
C ILE A 240 4.61 22.56 9.25
N TYR A 241 4.50 22.87 7.94
CA TYR A 241 3.29 23.48 7.39
C TYR A 241 2.08 22.58 7.50
N THR A 242 2.25 21.27 7.33
CA THR A 242 1.20 20.27 7.52
C THR A 242 0.66 20.31 8.95
N ALA A 243 1.56 20.30 9.94
CA ALA A 243 1.17 20.37 11.35
C ALA A 243 0.43 21.67 11.66
N VAL A 244 0.94 22.82 11.19
CA VAL A 244 0.31 24.13 11.40
C VAL A 244 -1.10 24.17 10.79
N ILE A 245 -1.27 23.71 9.55
CA ILE A 245 -2.58 23.68 8.87
C ILE A 245 -3.59 22.87 9.70
N TRP A 246 -3.21 21.67 10.15
CA TRP A 246 -4.14 20.83 10.90
C TRP A 246 -4.41 21.33 12.32
N PHE A 247 -3.42 21.87 13.03
CA PHE A 247 -3.66 22.48 14.34
C PHE A 247 -4.61 23.67 14.24
N VAL A 248 -4.41 24.56 13.26
CA VAL A 248 -5.30 25.69 13.03
C VAL A 248 -6.70 25.22 12.63
N THR A 249 -6.80 24.20 11.77
CA THR A 249 -8.08 23.62 11.35
C THR A 249 -8.86 23.05 12.53
N LEU A 250 -8.21 22.27 13.39
CA LEU A 250 -8.84 21.69 14.58
C LEU A 250 -9.26 22.77 15.58
N ALA A 251 -8.40 23.77 15.83
CA ALA A 251 -8.73 24.90 16.69
C ALA A 251 -9.95 25.67 16.15
N ALA A 252 -10.00 25.92 14.84
CA ALA A 252 -11.14 26.56 14.19
C ALA A 252 -12.42 25.73 14.29
N ILE A 253 -12.34 24.41 14.14
CA ILE A 253 -13.48 23.50 14.35
C ILE A 253 -14.00 23.63 15.78
N VAL A 254 -13.12 23.58 16.78
CA VAL A 254 -13.51 23.72 18.20
C VAL A 254 -14.24 25.05 18.42
N VAL A 255 -13.66 26.16 17.94
CA VAL A 255 -14.28 27.48 18.05
C VAL A 255 -15.66 27.50 17.37
N LEU A 256 -15.78 27.01 16.13
CA LEU A 256 -17.05 26.96 15.40
C LEU A 256 -18.11 26.11 16.10
N VAL A 257 -17.74 24.93 16.61
CA VAL A 257 -18.66 24.05 17.34
C VAL A 257 -19.25 24.76 18.56
N PHE A 258 -18.42 25.47 19.33
CA PHE A 258 -18.86 26.17 20.54
C PHE A 258 -19.56 27.52 20.28
N THR A 259 -19.33 28.16 19.13
CA THR A 259 -19.87 29.51 18.85
C THR A 259 -21.05 29.51 17.86
N ALA A 260 -20.97 28.70 16.81
CA ALA A 260 -21.94 28.68 15.70
C ALA A 260 -22.70 27.34 15.61
N GLY A 261 -22.26 26.34 16.37
CA GLY A 261 -22.81 24.99 16.35
C GLY A 261 -22.06 24.04 15.41
N TRP A 262 -22.27 22.75 15.63
CA TRP A 262 -21.50 21.68 14.99
C TRP A 262 -21.67 21.61 13.45
N TRP A 263 -22.75 22.17 12.90
CA TRP A 263 -22.99 22.23 11.45
C TRP A 263 -21.95 23.04 10.67
N TRP A 264 -21.18 23.92 11.33
CA TRP A 264 -20.14 24.72 10.69
C TRP A 264 -18.76 24.07 10.69
N ALA A 265 -18.55 23.01 11.48
CA ALA A 265 -17.29 22.28 11.54
C ALA A 265 -16.79 21.76 10.16
N PRO A 266 -17.67 21.27 9.24
CA PRO A 266 -17.25 20.87 7.90
C PRO A 266 -16.57 21.99 7.10
N VAL A 267 -16.96 23.25 7.29
CA VAL A 267 -16.39 24.39 6.54
C VAL A 267 -14.91 24.57 6.88
N ALA A 268 -14.57 24.58 8.17
CA ALA A 268 -13.17 24.65 8.61
C ALA A 268 -12.36 23.44 8.11
N PHE A 269 -12.96 22.25 8.14
CA PHE A 269 -12.31 21.05 7.63
C PHE A 269 -12.00 21.14 6.13
N VAL A 270 -12.95 21.58 5.31
CA VAL A 270 -12.74 21.80 3.86
C VAL A 270 -11.69 22.87 3.61
N ALA A 271 -11.68 23.96 4.38
CA ALA A 271 -10.66 25.00 4.25
C ALA A 271 -9.25 24.47 4.57
N GLY A 272 -9.10 23.68 5.64
CA GLY A 272 -7.85 23.01 5.98
C GLY A 272 -7.38 22.04 4.89
N LEU A 273 -8.31 21.26 4.32
CA LEU A 273 -8.03 20.37 3.20
C LEU A 273 -7.57 21.15 1.96
N ALA A 274 -8.24 22.25 1.61
CA ALA A 274 -7.86 23.09 0.49
C ALA A 274 -6.45 23.69 0.67
N ALA A 275 -6.15 24.19 1.87
CA ALA A 275 -4.81 24.69 2.20
C ALA A 275 -3.74 23.59 2.05
N MET A 276 -4.04 22.36 2.47
CA MET A 276 -3.16 21.21 2.30
C MET A 276 -2.90 20.88 0.83
N MET A 277 -3.95 20.87 0.00
CA MET A 277 -3.81 20.60 -1.43
C MET A 277 -2.97 21.68 -2.13
N LEU A 278 -3.16 22.95 -1.78
CA LEU A 278 -2.35 24.06 -2.30
C LEU A 278 -0.88 23.94 -1.87
N LEU A 279 -0.63 23.57 -0.62
CA LEU A 279 0.73 23.32 -0.11
C LEU A 279 1.42 22.21 -0.92
N LEU A 280 0.74 21.07 -1.10
CA LEU A 280 1.25 19.94 -1.88
C LEU A 280 1.54 20.35 -3.31
N ALA A 281 0.59 21.01 -3.99
CA ALA A 281 0.75 21.45 -5.36
C ALA A 281 1.99 22.36 -5.52
N ARG A 282 2.16 23.30 -4.58
CA ARG A 282 3.29 24.24 -4.60
C ARG A 282 4.63 23.58 -4.28
N MET A 283 4.68 22.64 -3.35
CA MET A 283 5.95 22.03 -2.94
C MET A 283 6.39 20.91 -3.89
N LEU A 284 5.45 20.09 -4.36
CA LEU A 284 5.75 18.94 -5.20
C LEU A 284 6.04 19.33 -6.66
N TYR A 285 5.37 20.36 -7.19
CA TYR A 285 5.45 20.73 -8.61
C TYR A 285 6.09 22.10 -8.90
N ALA A 286 6.63 22.81 -7.91
CA ALA A 286 7.31 24.08 -8.19
C ALA A 286 8.58 23.87 -9.04
N PRO A 287 8.82 24.71 -10.07
CA PRO A 287 9.98 24.59 -10.96
C PRO A 287 11.30 24.55 -10.20
N ARG A 288 12.24 23.71 -10.66
CA ARG A 288 13.61 23.69 -10.14
C ARG A 288 14.26 25.05 -10.39
N SER A 289 15.03 25.55 -9.42
CA SER A 289 15.72 26.85 -9.50
C SER A 289 16.78 26.93 -10.61
N GLY A 290 17.02 25.85 -11.36
CA GLY A 290 17.91 25.79 -12.52
C GLY A 290 17.22 25.70 -13.90
N ASP A 291 15.90 25.48 -13.96
CA ASP A 291 15.15 25.30 -15.23
C ASP A 291 14.65 26.62 -15.84
N ARG A 292 15.00 27.76 -15.24
CA ARG A 292 14.78 29.08 -15.85
C ARG A 292 15.99 29.40 -16.72
N ARG A 293 16.04 28.85 -17.92
CA ARG A 293 16.85 29.37 -19.03
C ARG A 293 15.95 29.77 -20.18
#